data_AF-A0A645H253-F1
#
_entry.id   AF-A0A645H253-F1
#
_cell.length_a   1.000
_cell.length_b   1.000
_cell.length_c   1.000
_cell.angle_alpha   90.00
_cell.angle_beta   90.00
_cell.angle_gamma   90.00
#
_symmetry.space_group_name_H-M   'P 1'
#
loop_
_entity.id
_entity.type
_entity.pdbx_description
1 polymer ?
#
loop_
_entity_poly.entity_id
_entity_poly.type
_entity_poly.pdbx_seq_one_letter_code
_entity_poly.pdbx_strand_id
1 'polypeptide(L)'
;MGQLLGCGAYVSELKRSSCGPFELDNALDASLLEHISKEDLLEKILPPESVCPAATSYICGVEDAERLINGLHVPLYRLKRENFAEYSSTSGNIIVRSEKIFSICKFKDQDDPYVLLPAVNIINDRSN
;
A
#
# COMPACT_ATOMS: atom_id res chain seq x y z
N MET A 1 20.54 -1.95 24.91
CA MET A 1 20.88 -0.80 25.77
C MET A 1 20.88 -1.12 27.26
N GLY A 2 19.77 -1.58 27.85
CA GLY A 2 19.75 -1.91 29.30
C GLY A 2 20.79 -2.94 29.74
N GLN A 3 20.95 -4.03 28.97
CA GLN A 3 22.03 -5.01 29.19
C GLN A 3 23.42 -4.42 28.98
N LEU A 4 23.60 -3.59 27.94
CA LEU A 4 24.85 -2.88 27.65
C LEU A 4 25.28 -1.94 28.78
N LEU A 5 24.33 -1.35 29.51
CA LEU A 5 24.57 -0.46 30.65
C LEU A 5 24.68 -1.21 31.99
N GLY A 6 24.49 -2.53 32.02
CA GLY A 6 24.68 -3.37 33.22
C GLY A 6 23.57 -3.27 34.30
N CYS A 7 22.56 -2.42 34.11
CA CYS A 7 21.48 -2.20 35.09
C CYS A 7 20.08 -2.56 34.58
N GLY A 8 19.96 -3.03 33.33
CA GLY A 8 18.67 -3.27 32.68
C GLY A 8 18.03 -2.00 32.15
N ALA A 9 16.96 -2.15 31.37
CA ALA A 9 16.14 -1.04 30.87
C ALA A 9 14.76 -1.59 30.50
N TYR A 10 13.76 -0.72 30.52
CA TYR A 10 12.42 -0.99 30.00
C TYR A 10 11.96 0.23 29.18
N VAL A 11 11.01 0.02 28.28
CA VAL A 11 10.39 1.11 27.52
C VAL A 11 9.23 1.65 28.34
N SER A 12 9.37 2.87 28.86
CA SER A 12 8.32 3.55 29.62
C SER A 12 7.28 4.20 28.71
N GLU A 13 7.69 4.66 27.54
CA GLU A 13 6.84 5.30 26.54
C GLU A 13 7.40 5.04 25.15
N LEU A 14 6.52 4.88 24.16
CA LEU A 14 6.89 4.74 22.77
C LEU A 14 5.86 5.47 21.89
N LYS A 15 6.35 6.34 21.01
CA LYS A 15 5.53 7.03 20.02
C LYS A 15 6.07 6.72 18.64
N ARG A 16 5.18 6.26 17.73
CA ARG A 16 5.53 6.06 16.32
C ARG A 16 5.47 7.40 15.59
N SER A 17 6.61 7.88 15.11
CA SER A 17 6.72 9.12 14.32
C SER A 17 6.50 8.91 12.82
N SER A 18 6.66 7.70 12.31
CA SER A 18 6.42 7.36 10.91
C SER A 18 6.03 5.89 10.70
N CYS A 19 5.39 5.61 9.57
CA CYS A 19 5.00 4.26 9.13
C CYS A 19 4.98 4.20 7.59
N GLY A 20 6.05 3.67 6.98
CA GLY A 20 6.23 3.76 5.54
C GLY A 20 6.29 5.23 5.10
N PRO A 21 5.54 5.64 4.06
CA PRO A 21 5.51 7.02 3.59
C PRO A 21 4.69 7.97 4.49
N PHE A 22 4.06 7.47 5.56
CA PHE A 22 3.21 8.28 6.42
C PHE A 22 3.99 8.79 7.61
N GLU A 23 3.96 10.10 7.82
CA GLU A 23 4.62 10.80 8.91
C GLU A 23 3.60 11.39 9.88
N LEU A 24 3.98 11.47 11.15
CA LEU A 24 3.13 12.00 12.21
C LEU A 24 2.74 13.46 11.98
N ASP A 25 3.60 14.27 11.36
CA ASP A 25 3.32 15.68 11.08
C ASP A 25 2.16 15.87 10.09
N ASN A 26 1.84 14.82 9.31
CA ASN A 26 0.71 14.79 8.39
C ASN A 26 -0.51 14.04 8.97
N ALA A 27 -0.43 13.56 10.20
CA ALA A 27 -1.53 12.84 10.85
C ALA A 27 -2.62 13.82 11.33
N LEU A 28 -3.86 13.38 11.29
CA LEU A 28 -4.97 14.09 11.91
C LEU A 28 -5.24 13.53 13.31
N ASP A 29 -5.48 14.44 14.25
CA ASP A 29 -5.98 14.07 15.57
C ASP A 29 -7.38 13.47 15.44
N ALA A 30 -7.62 12.35 16.13
CA ALA A 30 -8.92 11.69 16.10
C ALA A 30 -10.04 12.60 16.64
N SER A 31 -9.75 13.49 17.58
CA SER A 31 -10.73 14.46 18.10
C SER A 31 -11.24 15.44 17.04
N LEU A 32 -10.44 15.71 16.00
CA LEU A 32 -10.86 16.55 14.87
C LEU A 32 -11.96 15.87 14.04
N LEU A 33 -11.97 14.53 13.99
CA LEU A 33 -12.95 13.77 13.21
C LEU A 33 -14.39 13.95 13.70
N GLU A 34 -14.58 14.37 14.95
CA GLU A 34 -15.91 14.64 15.53
C GLU A 34 -16.51 15.97 15.05
N HIS A 35 -15.70 16.86 14.49
CA HIS A 35 -16.09 18.24 14.19
C HIS A 35 -15.81 18.66 12.74
N ILE A 36 -15.03 17.88 12.01
CA ILE A 36 -14.70 18.15 10.61
C ILE A 36 -15.94 17.99 9.71
N SER A 37 -16.10 18.90 8.75
CA SER A 37 -17.15 18.76 7.74
C SER A 37 -16.87 17.57 6.83
N LYS A 38 -17.89 17.09 6.13
CA LYS A 38 -17.73 16.00 5.16
C LYS A 38 -16.80 16.42 4.03
N GLU A 39 -16.95 17.65 3.55
CA GLU A 39 -16.19 18.22 2.45
C GLU A 39 -14.72 18.31 2.82
N ASP A 40 -14.41 18.87 3.99
CA ASP A 40 -13.03 18.96 4.49
C ASP A 40 -12.44 17.57 4.76
N LEU A 41 -13.23 16.63 5.28
CA LEU A 41 -12.77 15.26 5.51
C LEU A 41 -12.38 14.57 4.21
N LEU A 42 -13.19 14.72 3.16
CA LEU A 42 -12.89 14.13 1.85
C LEU A 42 -11.58 14.65 1.27
N GLU A 43 -11.25 15.93 1.48
CA GLU A 43 -9.96 16.49 1.06
C GLU A 43 -8.76 15.95 1.85
N LYS A 44 -9.00 15.43 3.07
CA LYS A 44 -7.97 14.86 3.94
C LYS A 44 -7.77 13.36 3.79
N ILE A 45 -8.74 12.65 3.20
CA ILE A 45 -8.60 11.21 2.95
C ILE A 45 -7.56 11.00 1.85
N LEU A 46 -6.49 10.31 2.21
CA LEU A 46 -5.45 9.94 1.25
C LEU A 46 -5.98 8.86 0.30
N PRO A 47 -5.70 8.97 -1.00
CA PRO A 47 -6.06 7.93 -1.95
C PRO A 47 -5.20 6.66 -1.72
N PRO A 48 -5.66 5.46 -2.11
CA PRO A 48 -4.91 4.22 -1.91
C PRO A 48 -3.48 4.27 -2.46
N GLU A 49 -3.27 5.01 -3.56
CA GLU A 49 -1.96 5.22 -4.19
C GLU A 49 -0.92 5.85 -3.27
N SER A 50 -1.33 6.52 -2.20
CA SER A 50 -0.41 7.06 -1.19
C SER A 50 0.42 5.97 -0.49
N VAL A 51 0.00 4.69 -0.55
CA VAL A 51 0.80 3.56 -0.04
C VAL A 51 1.84 3.04 -1.04
N CYS A 52 1.78 3.43 -2.31
CA CYS A 52 2.70 2.95 -3.36
C CYS A 52 4.19 3.12 -3.05
N PRO A 53 4.66 4.16 -2.34
CA PRO A 53 6.09 4.24 -1.98
C PRO A 53 6.54 3.10 -1.05
N ALA A 54 5.61 2.51 -0.28
CA ALA A 54 5.90 1.47 0.70
C ALA A 54 6.11 0.07 0.09
N ALA A 55 5.67 -0.17 -1.15
CA ALA A 55 5.69 -1.48 -1.78
C ALA A 55 5.98 -1.36 -3.28
N THR A 56 6.57 -2.41 -3.87
CA THR A 56 6.89 -2.40 -5.30
C THR A 56 5.60 -2.25 -6.08
N SER A 57 5.52 -1.22 -6.94
CA SER A 57 4.33 -0.94 -7.73
C SER A 57 4.55 -1.07 -9.23
N TYR A 58 3.50 -1.49 -9.92
CA TYR A 58 3.42 -1.62 -11.36
C TYR A 58 2.12 -0.98 -11.88
N ILE A 59 2.19 -0.48 -13.11
CA ILE A 59 1.06 0.01 -13.88
C ILE A 59 0.64 -1.06 -14.89
N CYS A 60 -0.66 -1.38 -14.94
CA CYS A 60 -1.23 -2.33 -15.90
C CYS A 60 -2.00 -1.62 -17.03
N GLY A 61 -2.08 -2.28 -18.18
CA GLY A 61 -2.97 -1.86 -19.28
C GLY A 61 -4.42 -2.29 -19.05
N VAL A 62 -5.31 -1.88 -19.96
CA VAL A 62 -6.76 -2.12 -19.85
C VAL A 62 -7.10 -3.61 -19.73
N GLU A 63 -6.51 -4.48 -20.57
CA GLU A 63 -6.78 -5.92 -20.54
C GLU A 63 -6.38 -6.55 -19.20
N ASP A 64 -5.21 -6.19 -18.67
CA ASP A 64 -4.72 -6.71 -17.39
C ASP A 64 -5.50 -6.15 -16.20
N ALA A 65 -6.00 -4.92 -16.29
CA ALA A 65 -6.92 -4.36 -15.31
C ALA A 65 -8.23 -5.16 -15.26
N GLU A 66 -8.85 -5.46 -16.41
CA GLU A 66 -10.06 -6.29 -16.47
C GLU A 66 -9.82 -7.70 -15.92
N ARG A 67 -8.66 -8.31 -16.21
CA ARG A 67 -8.27 -9.59 -15.61
C ARG A 67 -8.23 -9.52 -14.08
N LEU A 68 -7.55 -8.51 -13.53
CA LEU A 68 -7.46 -8.32 -12.09
C LEU A 68 -8.83 -8.06 -11.47
N ILE A 69 -9.69 -7.23 -12.08
CA ILE A 69 -11.07 -6.99 -11.64
C ILE A 69 -11.84 -8.31 -11.50
N ASN A 70 -11.65 -9.23 -12.43
CA ASN A 70 -12.25 -10.57 -12.41
C ASN A 70 -11.50 -11.59 -11.52
N GLY A 71 -10.54 -11.15 -10.71
CA GLY A 71 -9.76 -12.01 -9.82
C GLY A 71 -8.74 -12.91 -10.52
N LEU A 72 -8.46 -12.67 -11.81
CA LEU A 72 -7.50 -13.45 -12.58
C LEU A 72 -6.07 -12.95 -12.36
N HIS A 73 -5.12 -13.87 -12.53
CA HIS A 73 -3.70 -13.55 -12.44
C HIS A 73 -3.19 -12.77 -13.66
N VAL A 74 -2.14 -11.99 -13.45
CA VAL A 74 -1.47 -11.20 -14.49
C VAL A 74 0.04 -11.51 -14.53
N PRO A 75 0.61 -11.73 -15.72
CA PRO A 75 2.07 -11.87 -15.87
C PRO A 75 2.80 -10.55 -15.68
N LEU A 76 3.89 -10.57 -14.90
CA LEU A 76 4.72 -9.42 -14.56
C LEU A 76 5.32 -8.73 -15.78
N TYR A 77 5.68 -9.49 -16.83
CA TYR A 77 6.28 -8.96 -18.05
C TYR A 77 5.32 -8.07 -18.87
N ARG A 78 4.00 -8.18 -18.64
CA ARG A 78 2.99 -7.32 -19.27
C ARG A 78 2.82 -5.98 -18.54
N LEU A 79 3.43 -5.83 -17.37
CA LEU A 79 3.26 -4.67 -16.50
C LEU A 79 4.43 -3.71 -16.63
N LYS A 80 4.14 -2.41 -16.51
CA LYS A 80 5.18 -1.37 -16.46
C LYS A 80 5.54 -1.10 -15.01
N ARG A 81 6.78 -1.37 -14.62
CA ARG A 81 7.26 -1.05 -13.27
C ARG A 81 7.23 0.46 -13.03
N GLU A 82 6.70 0.86 -11.88
CA GLU A 82 6.66 2.24 -11.42
C GLU A 82 7.74 2.50 -10.37
N ASN A 83 7.85 1.66 -9.33
CA ASN A 83 8.87 1.82 -8.28
C ASN A 83 9.36 0.47 -7.73
N PHE A 84 10.36 0.49 -6.84
CA PHE A 84 10.97 -0.70 -6.21
C PHE A 84 10.71 -0.84 -4.70
N ALA A 85 9.79 -0.07 -4.11
CA ALA A 85 9.60 0.12 -2.66
C ALA A 85 10.80 0.78 -1.98
N GLU A 86 10.64 2.03 -1.52
CA GLU A 86 11.69 2.73 -0.78
C GLU A 86 11.71 2.32 0.71
N TYR A 87 10.56 1.95 1.26
CA TYR A 87 10.36 1.74 2.70
C TYR A 87 10.28 0.27 3.12
N SER A 88 10.41 -0.67 2.19
CA SER A 88 10.34 -2.11 2.48
C SER A 88 11.52 -2.86 1.85
N SER A 89 12.26 -3.58 2.69
CA SER A 89 13.36 -4.46 2.26
C SER A 89 12.94 -5.93 2.14
N THR A 90 11.69 -6.27 2.47
CA THR A 90 11.19 -7.65 2.49
C THR A 90 10.30 -7.96 1.29
N SER A 91 10.56 -9.10 0.67
CA SER A 91 9.68 -9.76 -0.30
C SER A 91 8.25 -9.82 0.22
N GLY A 92 7.35 -9.08 -0.43
CA GLY A 92 6.00 -8.87 0.03
C GLY A 92 5.07 -8.51 -1.13
N ASN A 93 3.81 -8.22 -0.79
CA ASN A 93 2.77 -7.92 -1.77
C ASN A 93 3.24 -6.86 -2.80
N ILE A 94 2.83 -7.03 -4.05
CA ILE A 94 3.09 -6.12 -5.15
C ILE A 94 1.83 -5.34 -5.45
N ILE A 95 1.95 -4.04 -5.63
CA ILE A 95 0.83 -3.22 -6.07
C ILE A 95 0.78 -3.23 -7.60
N VAL A 96 -0.39 -3.55 -8.16
CA VAL A 96 -0.67 -3.40 -9.59
C VAL A 96 -1.86 -2.46 -9.73
N ARG A 97 -1.68 -1.37 -10.48
CA ARG A 97 -2.71 -0.33 -10.58
C ARG A 97 -2.95 0.18 -12.00
N SER A 98 -4.15 0.72 -12.20
CA SER A 98 -4.53 1.55 -13.35
C SER A 98 -5.60 2.54 -12.89
N GLU A 99 -6.15 3.33 -13.82
CA GLU A 99 -7.27 4.24 -13.53
C GLU A 99 -8.51 3.52 -12.94
N LYS A 100 -8.69 2.24 -13.27
CA LYS A 100 -9.87 1.45 -12.88
C LYS A 100 -9.69 0.58 -11.64
N ILE A 101 -8.45 0.29 -11.24
CA ILE A 101 -8.19 -0.69 -10.18
C ILE A 101 -6.89 -0.40 -9.44
N PHE A 102 -6.92 -0.58 -8.13
CA PHE A 102 -5.75 -0.71 -7.28
C PHE A 102 -5.75 -2.12 -6.69
N SER A 103 -4.80 -2.95 -7.11
CA SER A 103 -4.70 -4.36 -6.71
C SER A 103 -3.46 -4.61 -5.87
N ILE A 104 -3.62 -5.32 -4.76
CA ILE A 104 -2.53 -5.83 -3.93
C ILE A 104 -2.39 -7.31 -4.28
N CYS A 105 -1.31 -7.62 -4.99
CA CYS A 105 -1.03 -8.95 -5.50
C CYS A 105 0.04 -9.67 -4.69
N LYS A 106 0.03 -11.00 -4.77
CA LYS A 106 1.14 -11.86 -4.34
C LYS A 106 1.72 -12.57 -5.56
N PHE A 107 2.98 -13.00 -5.46
CA PHE A 107 3.48 -13.96 -6.42
C PHE A 107 2.71 -15.28 -6.29
N LYS A 108 2.40 -15.91 -7.42
CA LYS A 108 1.84 -17.25 -7.42
C LYS A 108 2.93 -18.24 -7.00
N ASP A 109 2.66 -19.05 -5.99
CA ASP A 109 3.64 -20.01 -5.47
C ASP A 109 4.07 -21.07 -6.52
N GLN A 110 5.32 -21.51 -6.36
CA GLN A 110 6.03 -22.70 -6.88
C GLN A 110 6.10 -23.01 -8.40
N ASP A 111 5.21 -22.53 -9.28
CA ASP A 111 5.28 -22.89 -10.72
C ASP A 111 5.64 -21.73 -11.67
N ASP A 112 5.32 -20.48 -11.30
CA ASP A 112 5.61 -19.31 -12.15
C ASP A 112 5.83 -18.04 -11.30
N PRO A 113 7.07 -17.74 -10.89
CA PRO A 113 7.38 -16.57 -10.06
C PRO A 113 7.22 -15.25 -10.80
N TYR A 114 6.83 -15.26 -12.07
CA TYR A 114 6.56 -14.06 -12.85
C TYR A 114 5.05 -13.81 -13.03
N VAL A 115 4.21 -14.51 -12.26
CA VAL A 115 2.75 -14.31 -12.27
C VAL A 115 2.28 -13.77 -10.93
N LEU A 116 1.47 -12.71 -11.01
CA LEU A 116 0.87 -12.04 -9.87
C LEU A 116 -0.61 -12.45 -9.73
N LEU A 117 -0.99 -12.87 -8.53
CA LEU A 117 -2.36 -13.20 -8.16
C LEU A 117 -2.94 -12.09 -7.28
N PRO A 118 -4.12 -11.53 -7.58
CA PRO A 118 -4.74 -10.52 -6.74
C PRO A 118 -5.17 -11.13 -5.40
N ALA A 119 -4.71 -10.54 -4.29
CA ALA A 119 -5.17 -10.86 -2.95
C ALA A 119 -6.26 -9.88 -2.48
N VAL A 120 -6.14 -8.62 -2.87
CA VAL A 120 -7.14 -7.56 -2.61
C VAL A 120 -7.27 -6.70 -3.86
N ASN A 121 -8.50 -6.39 -4.25
CA ASN A 121 -8.81 -5.46 -5.34
C ASN A 121 -9.69 -4.33 -4.82
N ILE A 122 -9.26 -3.10 -5.08
CA ILE A 122 -10.06 -1.90 -4.89
C ILE A 122 -10.43 -1.41 -6.30
N ILE A 123 -11.70 -1.60 -6.66
CA ILE A 123 -12.20 -1.24 -7.99
C ILE A 123 -12.68 0.20 -7.94
N ASN A 124 -12.14 1.01 -8.83
CA ASN A 124 -12.53 2.41 -8.96
C ASN A 124 -13.71 2.49 -9.94
N ASP A 125 -14.90 2.21 -9.43
CA ASP A 125 -16.12 2.29 -10.22
C ASP A 125 -16.54 3.76 -10.36
N ARG A 126 -15.87 4.48 -11.27
CA ARG A 126 -16.38 5.76 -11.78
C ARG A 126 -17.47 5.48 -12.82
N SER A 127 -18.52 4.77 -12.41
CA SER A 127 -19.78 4.74 -13.14
C SER A 127 -20.54 6.01 -12.79
N ASN A 128 -20.32 7.07 -13.60
CA ASN A 128 -21.24 8.18 -13.79
C ASN A 128 -21.44 8.36 -15.30
#